data_AF-A0A8J6B5P8-F1
#
_entry.id   AF-A0A8J6B5P8-F1
#
_cell.length_a   1.000
_cell.length_b   1.000
_cell.length_c   1.000
_cell.angle_alpha   90.00
_cell.angle_beta   90.00
_cell.angle_gamma   90.00
#
_symmetry.space_group_name_H-M   'P 1'
#
loop_
_entity.id
_entity.type
_entity.pdbx_description
1 polymer ?
#
loop_
_entity_poly.entity_id
_entity_poly.type
_entity_poly.pdbx_seq_one_letter_code
_entity_poly.pdbx_strand_id
1 'polypeptide(L)'
;CTIKSLQRRHVCISRLERPQNWGENSCEVRFVILVLAPPKMKSTKTATEVGRTFATMFSDIAFRQKLLETKTEEEFKEALVHQRHLLTVVNRHSSVNDGHKVHSHKPLK
;
A
#
# COMPACT_ATOMS: atom_id res chain seq x y z
N CYS A 1 -3.91 -8.89 -10.68
CA CYS A 1 -4.23 -9.88 -11.73
C CYS A 1 -4.46 -9.17 -13.07
N THR A 2 -4.19 -9.86 -14.18
CA THR A 2 -4.35 -9.32 -15.53
C THR A 2 -5.55 -9.97 -16.22
N ILE A 3 -6.47 -9.19 -16.77
CA ILE A 3 -7.70 -9.68 -17.43
C ILE A 3 -7.83 -9.02 -18.81
N LYS A 4 -7.92 -9.84 -19.87
CA LYS A 4 -7.91 -9.39 -21.27
C LYS A 4 -9.10 -8.52 -21.67
N SER A 5 -10.28 -8.77 -21.08
CA SER A 5 -11.53 -8.07 -21.40
C SER A 5 -11.66 -6.69 -20.74
N LEU A 6 -10.75 -6.32 -19.84
CA LEU A 6 -10.82 -5.03 -19.14
C LEU A 6 -10.27 -3.90 -20.00
N GLN A 7 -11.00 -2.78 -20.04
CA GLN A 7 -10.56 -1.54 -20.69
C GLN A 7 -9.74 -0.65 -19.76
N ARG A 8 -9.92 -0.79 -18.44
CA ARG A 8 -9.25 0.00 -17.41
C ARG A 8 -8.93 -0.84 -16.18
N ARG A 9 -8.13 -0.28 -15.27
CA ARG A 9 -7.87 -0.91 -13.97
C ARG A 9 -9.07 -0.76 -13.06
N HIS A 10 -9.28 -1.78 -12.24
CA HIS A 10 -10.25 -1.77 -11.17
C HIS A 10 -9.56 -2.17 -9.88
N VAL A 11 -9.85 -1.43 -8.81
CA VAL A 11 -9.45 -1.78 -7.46
C VAL A 11 -10.73 -1.93 -6.66
N CYS A 12 -10.90 -3.09 -6.03
CA CYS A 12 -11.97 -3.34 -5.08
C CYS A 12 -11.34 -3.57 -3.71
N ILE A 13 -11.89 -2.94 -2.68
CA ILE A 13 -11.51 -3.16 -1.29
C ILE A 13 -12.77 -3.58 -0.55
N SER A 14 -12.75 -4.77 0.03
CA SER A 14 -13.84 -5.29 0.84
C SER A 14 -13.39 -5.37 2.29
N ARG A 15 -14.20 -4.80 3.18
CA ARG A 15 -14.06 -4.93 4.64
C ARG A 15 -15.01 -6.01 5.13
N LEU A 16 -14.45 -7.05 5.76
CA LEU A 16 -15.20 -8.14 6.34
C LEU A 16 -15.70 -7.73 7.73
N GLU A 17 -16.96 -8.01 8.01
CA GLU A 17 -17.60 -7.67 9.28
C GLU A 17 -16.86 -8.33 10.45
N ARG A 18 -16.59 -9.62 10.34
CA ARG A 18 -15.82 -10.43 11.30
C ARG A 18 -14.51 -10.91 10.68
N PRO A 19 -13.42 -11.06 11.47
CA PRO A 19 -12.20 -11.73 11.01
C PRO A 19 -12.52 -13.10 10.41
N GLN A 20 -11.93 -13.39 9.26
CA GLN A 20 -12.07 -14.69 8.58
C GLN A 20 -10.74 -15.42 8.59
N ASN A 21 -10.78 -16.72 8.86
CA ASN A 21 -9.63 -17.61 8.73
C ASN A 21 -9.62 -18.24 7.34
N TRP A 22 -8.59 -17.92 6.55
CA TRP A 22 -8.37 -18.46 5.20
C TRP A 22 -7.19 -19.44 5.15
N GLY A 23 -6.70 -19.90 6.30
CA GLY A 23 -5.59 -20.84 6.44
C GLY A 23 -4.55 -20.37 7.45
N GLU A 24 -3.51 -21.19 7.63
CA GLU A 24 -2.47 -21.02 8.65
C GLU A 24 -1.79 -19.64 8.62
N ASN A 25 -1.56 -19.09 7.43
CA ASN A 25 -0.91 -17.78 7.25
C ASN A 25 -1.91 -16.61 7.13
N SER A 26 -3.21 -16.85 7.33
CA SER A 26 -4.28 -15.88 7.06
C SER A 26 -5.47 -16.10 8.00
N CYS A 27 -5.19 -16.22 9.29
CA CYS A 27 -6.18 -16.56 10.31
C CYS A 27 -7.12 -15.40 10.70
N GLU A 28 -6.75 -14.15 10.41
CA GLU A 28 -7.52 -12.96 10.79
C GLU A 28 -7.69 -11.97 9.63
N VAL A 29 -8.12 -12.46 8.47
CA VAL A 29 -8.37 -11.60 7.31
C VAL A 29 -9.58 -10.71 7.60
N ARG A 30 -9.38 -9.40 7.53
CA ARG A 30 -10.46 -8.39 7.62
C ARG A 30 -10.61 -7.53 6.38
N PHE A 31 -9.58 -7.45 5.55
CA PHE A 31 -9.57 -6.66 4.34
C PHE A 31 -9.12 -7.49 3.16
N VAL A 32 -9.85 -7.37 2.05
CA VAL A 32 -9.51 -8.03 0.79
C VAL A 32 -9.36 -6.94 -0.26
N ILE A 33 -8.18 -6.87 -0.88
CA ILE A 33 -7.88 -5.87 -1.91
C ILE A 33 -7.65 -6.61 -3.23
N LEU A 34 -8.56 -6.43 -4.18
CA LEU A 34 -8.48 -7.01 -5.51
C LEU A 34 -8.07 -5.94 -6.53
N VAL A 35 -6.92 -6.15 -7.17
CA VAL A 35 -6.42 -5.29 -8.24
C VAL A 35 -6.51 -6.03 -9.58
N LEU A 36 -7.35 -5.53 -10.47
CA LEU A 36 -7.53 -6.04 -11.82
C LEU A 36 -7.00 -5.02 -12.84
N ALA A 37 -6.23 -5.47 -13.83
CA ALA A 37 -5.66 -4.62 -14.86
C ALA A 37 -5.75 -5.25 -16.27
N PRO A 38 -5.87 -4.45 -17.34
CA PRO A 38 -5.66 -4.91 -18.71
C PRO A 38 -4.22 -5.42 -18.93
N PRO A 39 -3.98 -6.35 -19.87
CA PRO A 39 -2.66 -6.85 -20.23
C PRO A 39 -1.76 -5.83 -20.94
N LYS A 40 -2.36 -4.88 -21.65
CA LYS A 40 -1.63 -3.83 -22.37
C LYS A 40 -2.13 -2.48 -21.86
N MET A 41 -1.27 -1.77 -21.13
CA MET A 41 -1.55 -0.40 -20.70
C MET A 41 -0.37 0.49 -21.07
N LYS A 42 -0.65 1.71 -21.57
CA LYS A 42 0.38 2.75 -21.83
C LYS A 42 1.00 3.35 -20.56
N SER A 43 0.68 2.81 -19.38
CA SER A 43 1.13 3.33 -18.08
C SER A 43 2.13 2.36 -17.47
N THR A 44 3.21 2.90 -16.90
CA THR A 44 4.33 2.15 -16.33
C THR A 44 3.98 1.35 -15.08
N LYS A 45 2.83 1.63 -14.43
CA LYS A 45 2.42 0.93 -13.20
C LYS A 45 1.63 -0.35 -13.50
N THR A 46 2.20 -1.48 -13.11
CA THR A 46 1.65 -2.82 -13.11
C THR A 46 0.60 -3.02 -12.00
N ALA A 47 -0.24 -4.05 -12.13
CA ALA A 47 -1.17 -4.44 -11.05
C ALA A 47 -0.44 -4.74 -9.74
N THR A 48 0.77 -5.31 -9.82
CA THR A 48 1.62 -5.63 -8.67
C THR A 48 2.13 -4.37 -7.96
N GLU A 49 2.54 -3.33 -8.69
CA GLU A 49 2.94 -2.04 -8.10
C GLU A 49 1.78 -1.32 -7.40
N VAL A 50 0.59 -1.37 -8.00
CA VAL A 50 -0.62 -0.85 -7.36
C VAL A 50 -0.93 -1.67 -6.09
N GLY A 51 -0.86 -2.99 -6.16
CA GLY A 51 -1.04 -3.87 -5.01
C GLY A 51 -0.05 -3.60 -3.88
N ARG A 52 1.24 -3.41 -4.20
CA ARG A 52 2.28 -3.03 -3.23
C ARG A 52 1.97 -1.71 -2.54
N THR A 53 1.45 -0.72 -3.27
CA THR A 53 1.07 0.58 -2.69
C THR A 53 0.04 0.40 -1.58
N PHE A 54 -1.01 -0.40 -1.83
CA PHE A 54 -2.01 -0.71 -0.81
C PHE A 54 -1.42 -1.57 0.31
N ALA A 55 -0.59 -2.56 0.00
CA ALA A 55 0.07 -3.40 1.02
C ALA A 55 0.91 -2.55 1.99
N THR A 56 1.68 -1.59 1.49
CA THR A 56 2.47 -0.66 2.32
C THR A 56 1.58 0.25 3.18
N MET A 57 0.42 0.68 2.67
CA MET A 57 -0.53 1.44 3.50
C MET A 57 -1.11 0.56 4.62
N PHE A 58 -1.53 -0.66 4.30
CA PHE A 58 -2.18 -1.59 5.23
C PHE A 58 -1.21 -2.34 6.15
N SER A 59 0.11 -2.23 5.96
CA SER A 59 1.08 -2.76 6.92
C SER A 59 1.09 -1.97 8.23
N ASP A 60 0.61 -0.73 8.22
CA ASP A 60 0.41 0.06 9.43
C ASP A 60 -0.82 -0.43 10.21
N ILE A 61 -0.58 -0.92 11.43
CA ILE A 61 -1.61 -1.45 12.32
C ILE A 61 -2.59 -0.35 12.77
N ALA A 62 -2.09 0.85 13.09
CA ALA A 62 -2.94 1.95 13.54
C ALA A 62 -3.85 2.43 12.41
N PHE A 63 -3.30 2.48 11.19
CA PHE A 63 -4.09 2.80 10.00
C PHE A 63 -5.19 1.76 9.74
N ARG A 64 -4.89 0.46 9.88
CA ARG A 64 -5.91 -0.60 9.76
C ARG A 64 -7.03 -0.42 10.77
N GLN A 65 -6.74 -0.11 12.03
CA GLN A 65 -7.78 0.14 13.03
C GLN A 65 -8.66 1.34 12.66
N LYS A 66 -8.04 2.46 12.24
CA LYS A 66 -8.79 3.62 11.74
C LYS A 66 -9.74 3.24 10.59
N LEU A 67 -9.29 2.44 9.64
CA LEU A 67 -10.14 1.97 8.53
C LEU A 67 -11.30 1.08 9.00
N LEU A 68 -11.15 0.37 10.11
CA LEU A 68 -12.23 -0.45 10.70
C LEU A 68 -13.30 0.40 11.41
N GLU A 69 -12.94 1.59 11.89
CA GLU A 69 -13.84 2.51 12.57
C GLU A 69 -14.69 3.37 11.63
N THR A 70 -14.25 3.54 10.37
CA THR A 70 -15.00 4.30 9.35
C THR A 70 -16.40 3.71 9.11
N LYS A 71 -17.39 4.58 8.95
CA LYS A 71 -18.80 4.17 8.77
C LYS A 71 -19.27 4.33 7.34
N THR A 72 -18.68 5.29 6.62
CA THR A 72 -19.06 5.61 5.23
C THR A 72 -17.93 5.27 4.27
N GLU A 73 -18.29 5.11 3.00
CA GLU A 73 -17.31 4.86 1.94
C GLU A 73 -16.41 6.09 1.72
N GLU A 74 -16.96 7.28 1.93
CA GLU A 74 -16.29 8.56 1.81
C GLU A 74 -15.17 8.69 2.86
N GLU A 75 -15.47 8.45 4.13
CA GLU A 75 -14.49 8.47 5.22
C GLU A 75 -13.35 7.47 4.96
N PHE A 76 -13.69 6.28 4.45
CA PHE A 76 -12.72 5.26 4.10
C PHE A 76 -11.78 5.73 2.98
N LYS A 77 -12.33 6.32 1.92
CA LYS A 77 -11.56 6.87 0.80
C LYS A 77 -10.67 8.04 1.25
N GLU A 78 -11.18 8.93 2.09
CA GLU A 78 -10.40 10.06 2.62
C GLU A 78 -9.24 9.57 3.48
N ALA A 79 -9.46 8.58 4.34
CA ALA A 79 -8.41 7.98 5.14
C ALA A 79 -7.29 7.38 4.26
N LEU A 80 -7.63 6.72 3.15
CA LEU A 80 -6.64 6.23 2.18
C LEU A 80 -5.84 7.37 1.54
N VAL A 81 -6.51 8.44 1.10
CA VAL A 81 -5.84 9.59 0.47
C VAL A 81 -4.89 10.28 1.46
N HIS A 82 -5.32 10.44 2.71
CA HIS A 82 -4.52 11.02 3.78
C HIS A 82 -3.28 10.17 4.08
N GLN A 83 -3.46 8.85 4.27
CA GLN A 83 -2.34 7.94 4.54
C GLN A 83 -1.32 7.92 3.39
N ARG A 84 -1.78 7.97 2.14
CA ARG A 84 -0.90 8.11 0.97
C ARG A 84 -0.07 9.40 1.04
N HIS A 85 -0.69 10.52 1.43
CA HIS A 85 0.02 11.80 1.56
C HIS A 85 1.12 11.70 2.62
N LEU A 86 0.81 11.16 3.80
CA LEU A 86 1.78 10.95 4.88
C LEU A 86 2.96 10.09 4.41
N LEU A 87 2.70 8.93 3.79
CA LEU A 87 3.77 8.05 3.30
C LEU A 87 4.64 8.72 2.23
N THR A 88 4.07 9.61 1.42
CA THR A 88 4.83 10.37 0.41
C THR A 88 5.76 11.39 1.06
N VAL A 89 5.32 12.04 2.15
CA VAL A 89 6.13 13.01 2.91
C VAL A 89 7.25 12.31 3.67
N VAL A 90 6.94 11.21 4.37
CA VAL A 90 7.94 10.42 5.12
C VAL A 90 9.02 9.88 4.17
N ASN A 91 8.64 9.35 3.01
CA ASN A 91 9.59 8.80 2.05
C ASN A 91 10.55 9.86 1.47
N ARG A 92 10.16 11.15 1.44
CA ARG A 92 11.05 12.25 1.02
C ARG A 92 12.11 12.57 2.07
N HIS A 93 11.80 12.42 3.35
CA HIS A 93 12.76 12.65 4.44
C HIS A 93 13.77 11.51 4.57
N SER A 94 13.36 10.26 4.38
CA SER A 94 14.28 9.11 4.41
C SER A 94 15.29 9.11 3.26
N SER A 95 14.96 9.68 2.09
CA SER A 95 15.91 9.80 0.96
C SER A 95 17.00 10.87 1.15
N VAL A 96 16.89 11.76 2.15
CA VAL A 96 17.90 12.81 2.42
C VAL A 96 18.92 12.35 3.46
N ASN A 97 18.61 11.32 4.27
CA ASN A 97 19.44 10.96 5.42
C ASN A 97 20.49 9.86 5.15
N ASP A 98 20.53 9.28 3.94
CA ASP A 98 21.50 8.23 3.56
C ASP A 98 22.80 8.79 2.92
N GLY A 99 22.99 10.12 2.94
CA GLY A 99 24.08 10.82 2.25
C GLY A 99 25.33 11.16 3.10
N HIS A 100 25.43 10.74 4.37
CA HIS A 100 26.59 11.06 5.21
C HIS A 100 27.21 9.80 5.85
N LYS A 101 27.91 8.99 5.05
CA LYS A 101 29.11 8.29 5.54
C LYS A 101 30.34 8.95 4.92
N VAL A 102 30.84 9.98 5.61
CA VAL A 102 32.15 10.57 5.34
C VAL A 102 33.22 9.50 5.60
N HIS A 103 33.87 9.06 4.54
CA HIS A 103 35.04 8.19 4.60
C HIS A 103 36.21 8.98 5.19
N SER A 104 36.48 8.80 6.49
CA SER A 104 37.61 9.44 7.15
C SER A 104 38.88 8.65 6.85
N HIS A 105 39.68 9.13 5.89
CA HIS A 105 41.05 8.67 5.68
C HIS A 105 41.89 8.92 6.94
N LYS A 106 42.48 7.87 7.50
CA LYS A 106 43.56 7.98 8.51
C LYS A 106 44.88 8.25 7.78
N PRO A 107 45.70 9.23 8.20
CA PRO A 107 47.07 9.34 7.77
C PRO A 107 47.94 8.34 8.56
N LEU A 108 48.75 7.55 7.85
CA LEU A 108 49.84 6.78 8.46
C LEU A 108 51.00 7.73 8.80
N LYS A 109 51.52 7.58 10.01
CA LYS A 109 52.85 8.04 10.41
C LYS A 109 53.89 7.02 9.96
#